data_AF-A0A1F6Y4Y6-F1
#
_entry.id   AF-A0A1F6Y4Y6-F1
#
_cell.length_a   1.000
_cell.length_b   1.000
_cell.length_c   1.000
_cell.angle_alpha   90.00
_cell.angle_beta   90.00
_cell.angle_gamma   90.00
#
_symmetry.space_group_name_H-M   'P 1'
#
loop_
_entity.id
_entity.type
_entity.pdbx_description
1 polymer ?
#
loop_
_entity_poly.entity_id
_entity_poly.type
_entity_poly.pdbx_seq_one_letter_code
_entity_poly.pdbx_strand_id
1 'polypeptide(L)'
;MVFRILAFLVLLLSILFMPFWVSVILAFMGMVYFPLFLEAVFLFLLSDLLYGAREAKLGGMIFVSYIITVVVFILIEFLKKKLKFYP
;
A
#
# COMPACT_ATOMS: atom_id res chain seq x y z
N MET A 1 4.61 -15.49 -10.07
CA MET A 1 4.03 -14.42 -10.93
C MET A 1 2.51 -14.38 -10.85
N VAL A 2 1.79 -15.46 -11.14
CA VAL A 2 0.30 -15.49 -11.13
C VAL A 2 -0.29 -14.98 -9.80
N PHE A 3 0.18 -15.48 -8.65
CA PHE A 3 -0.28 -15.02 -7.32
C PHE A 3 -0.02 -13.52 -7.08
N ARG A 4 1.04 -12.95 -7.65
CA ARG A 4 1.38 -11.53 -7.51
C ARG A 4 0.40 -10.65 -8.30
N ILE A 5 0.05 -11.08 -9.51
CA ILE A 5 -0.95 -10.39 -10.34
C ILE A 5 -2.33 -10.48 -9.67
N LEU A 6 -2.70 -11.63 -9.12
CA LEU A 6 -3.95 -11.78 -8.36
C LEU A 6 -3.99 -10.85 -7.14
N ALA A 7 -2.91 -10.78 -6.36
CA ALA A 7 -2.83 -9.88 -5.22
C ALA A 7 -2.98 -8.40 -5.64
N PHE A 8 -2.36 -8.01 -6.76
CA PHE A 8 -2.52 -6.68 -7.34
C PHE A 8 -3.98 -6.40 -7.73
N LEU A 9 -4.62 -7.32 -8.45
CA LEU A 9 -6.02 -7.16 -8.88
C LEU A 9 -6.98 -7.06 -7.69
N VAL A 10 -6.78 -7.89 -6.67
CA VAL A 10 -7.58 -7.84 -5.44
C VAL A 10 -7.36 -6.51 -4.71
N LEU A 11 -6.12 -6.03 -4.61
CA LEU A 11 -5.82 -4.74 -3.99
C LEU A 11 -6.48 -3.59 -4.77
N LEU A 12 -6.40 -3.62 -6.10
CA LEU A 12 -7.00 -2.62 -6.98
C LEU A 12 -8.52 -2.58 -6.80
N LEU A 13 -9.18 -3.74 -6.82
CA LEU A 13 -10.62 -3.86 -6.56
C LEU A 13 -10.98 -3.35 -5.15
N SER A 14 -10.16 -3.68 -4.15
CA SER A 14 -10.36 -3.20 -2.78
C SER A 14 -10.28 -1.67 -2.71
N ILE A 15 -9.34 -1.05 -3.41
CA ILE A 15 -9.20 0.41 -3.41
C ILE A 15 -10.38 1.09 -4.11
N LEU A 16 -10.93 0.48 -5.16
CA LEU A 16 -12.05 1.04 -5.92
C LEU A 16 -13.40 0.88 -5.20
N PHE A 17 -13.62 -0.24 -4.51
CA PHE A 17 -14.96 -0.62 -4.04
C PHE A 17 -15.07 -0.91 -2.54
N MET A 18 -13.96 -1.19 -1.85
CA MET A 18 -13.96 -1.56 -0.44
C MET A 18 -13.53 -0.39 0.46
N PRO A 19 -13.88 -0.44 1.76
CA PRO A 19 -13.42 0.56 2.71
C PRO A 19 -11.90 0.59 2.80
N PHE A 20 -11.35 1.80 2.96
CA PHE A 20 -9.91 2.09 2.98
C PHE A 20 -9.09 1.15 3.87
N TRP A 21 -9.59 0.81 5.06
CA TRP A 21 -8.92 -0.07 6.01
C TRP A 21 -8.69 -1.48 5.48
N VAL A 22 -9.60 -2.01 4.67
CA VAL A 22 -9.44 -3.34 4.04
C VAL A 22 -8.28 -3.32 3.06
N SER A 23 -8.17 -2.24 2.27
CA SER A 23 -7.06 -2.02 1.34
C SER A 23 -5.71 -1.89 2.07
N VAL A 24 -5.68 -1.24 3.24
CA VAL A 24 -4.45 -1.11 4.05
C VAL A 24 -3.96 -2.48 4.54
N ILE A 25 -4.88 -3.31 5.06
CA ILE A 25 -4.54 -4.65 5.55
C ILE A 25 -4.04 -5.52 4.40
N LEU A 26 -4.73 -5.52 3.25
CA LEU A 26 -4.31 -6.26 2.06
C LEU A 26 -2.94 -5.80 1.54
N ALA A 27 -2.69 -4.48 1.52
CA ALA A 27 -1.39 -3.95 1.11
C ALA A 27 -0.28 -4.42 2.05
N PHE A 28 -0.51 -4.39 3.36
CA PHE A 28 0.45 -4.86 4.35
C PHE A 28 0.75 -6.36 4.16
N MET A 29 -0.28 -7.18 4.00
CA MET A 29 -0.11 -8.61 3.72
C MET A 29 0.69 -8.85 2.42
N GLY A 30 0.38 -8.12 1.35
CA GLY A 30 1.10 -8.20 0.08
C GLY A 30 2.56 -7.77 0.22
N MET A 31 2.82 -6.68 0.95
CA MET A 31 4.17 -6.21 1.23
C MET A 31 4.98 -7.21 2.06
N VAL A 32 4.39 -7.89 3.04
CA VAL A 32 5.12 -8.91 3.82
C VAL A 32 5.36 -10.18 2.99
N TYR A 33 4.35 -10.64 2.25
CA TYR A 33 4.39 -11.92 1.54
C TYR A 33 5.28 -11.91 0.29
N PHE A 34 5.33 -10.80 -0.43
CA PHE A 34 6.19 -10.68 -1.62
C PHE A 34 7.49 -9.95 -1.27
N PRO A 35 8.64 -10.37 -1.86
CA PRO A 35 9.94 -9.78 -1.52
C PRO A 35 10.00 -8.28 -1.85
N LEU A 36 9.40 -7.83 -2.96
CA LEU A 36 9.35 -6.41 -3.33
C LEU A 36 8.00 -6.11 -4.01
N PHE A 37 7.05 -5.57 -3.26
CA PHE A 37 5.67 -5.29 -3.71
C PHE A 37 5.41 -3.78 -3.86
N LEU A 38 6.11 -3.15 -4.80
CA LEU A 38 5.95 -1.72 -5.09
C LEU A 38 4.55 -1.38 -5.64
N GLU A 39 3.84 -2.36 -6.17
CA GLU A 39 2.50 -2.16 -6.73
C GLU A 39 1.53 -1.59 -5.70
N ALA A 40 1.64 -1.98 -4.42
CA ALA A 40 0.81 -1.40 -3.36
C ALA A 40 1.07 0.10 -3.17
N VAL A 41 2.31 0.56 -3.29
CA VAL A 41 2.67 1.99 -3.18
C VAL A 41 2.03 2.78 -4.33
N PHE A 42 2.13 2.28 -5.56
CA PHE A 42 1.51 2.91 -6.73
C PHE A 42 -0.02 2.91 -6.66
N LEU A 43 -0.62 1.84 -6.14
CA LEU A 43 -2.07 1.76 -5.99
C LEU A 43 -2.59 2.71 -4.90
N PHE A 44 -1.85 2.91 -3.81
CA PHE A 44 -2.20 3.91 -2.81
C PHE A 44 -1.96 5.34 -3.31
N LEU A 45 -0.98 5.58 -4.17
CA LEU A 45 -0.85 6.85 -4.89
C LEU A 45 -2.08 7.10 -5.78
N LEU A 46 -2.53 6.08 -6.50
CA LEU A 46 -3.73 6.16 -7.34
C LEU A 46 -4.99 6.38 -6.51
N SER A 47 -5.13 5.68 -5.38
CA SER A 47 -6.21 5.91 -4.40
C SER A 47 -6.25 7.36 -3.95
N ASP A 48 -5.08 7.94 -3.68
CA ASP A 48 -4.96 9.31 -3.21
C ASP A 48 -5.22 10.33 -4.34
N LEU A 49 -4.87 10.02 -5.58
CA LEU A 49 -5.26 10.83 -6.74
C LEU A 49 -6.77 10.76 -7.04
N LEU A 50 -7.41 9.61 -6.82
CA LEU A 50 -8.84 9.42 -7.08
C LEU A 50 -9.72 9.96 -5.95
N TYR A 51 -9.32 9.73 -4.70
CA TYR A 51 -10.13 9.98 -3.51
C TYR A 51 -9.50 11.00 -2.54
N GLY A 52 -8.33 11.54 -2.86
CA GLY A 52 -7.64 12.56 -2.07
C GLY A 52 -8.43 13.85 -2.01
N ALA A 53 -9.32 13.94 -1.03
CA ALA A 53 -9.95 15.18 -0.66
C ALA A 53 -8.97 16.01 0.17
N ARG A 54 -8.99 17.34 -0.02
CA ARG A 54 -8.35 18.27 0.94
C ARG A 54 -9.12 18.20 2.25
N GLU A 55 -8.79 17.21 3.08
CA GLU A 55 -9.32 17.17 4.43
C GLU A 55 -8.73 18.32 5.23
N ALA A 56 -9.58 19.28 5.60
CA ALA A 56 -9.20 20.42 6.44
C ALA A 56 -8.60 19.98 7.79
N LYS A 57 -8.87 18.74 8.23
CA LYS A 57 -8.33 18.13 9.45
C LYS A 57 -6.84 17.76 9.37
N LEU A 58 -6.29 17.56 8.16
CA LEU A 58 -4.89 17.16 7.93
C LEU A 58 -4.06 18.32 7.33
N GLY A 59 -4.48 19.57 7.56
CA GLY A 59 -3.75 20.75 7.08
C GLY A 59 -3.80 20.94 5.57
N GLY A 60 -4.73 20.29 4.86
CA GLY A 60 -4.86 20.39 3.40
C GLY A 60 -3.87 19.54 2.61
N MET A 61 -3.15 18.61 3.25
CA MET A 61 -2.32 17.65 2.55
C MET A 61 -3.19 16.64 1.79
N ILE A 62 -2.93 16.48 0.50
CA ILE A 62 -3.68 15.59 -0.38
C ILE A 62 -3.08 14.16 -0.27
N PHE A 63 -1.74 14.04 -0.29
CA PHE A 63 -1.01 12.76 -0.38
C PHE A 63 -0.71 12.00 0.92
N VAL A 64 -1.58 12.09 1.92
CA VAL A 64 -1.33 11.51 3.25
C VAL A 64 -1.25 9.98 3.16
N SER A 65 -2.16 9.35 2.42
CA SER A 65 -2.23 7.88 2.32
C SER A 65 -1.02 7.32 1.60
N TYR A 66 -0.58 8.00 0.54
CA TYR A 66 0.64 7.67 -0.19
C TYR A 66 1.89 7.76 0.71
N ILE A 67 2.06 8.88 1.42
CA ILE A 67 3.23 9.11 2.29
C ILE A 67 3.31 8.03 3.37
N ILE A 68 2.19 7.73 4.04
CA ILE A 68 2.14 6.67 5.06
C ILE A 68 2.52 5.32 4.45
N THR A 69 1.98 4.99 3.28
CA THR A 69 2.26 3.72 2.61
C THR A 69 3.73 3.57 2.22
N VAL A 70 4.38 4.65 1.75
CA VAL A 70 5.81 4.68 1.47
C VAL A 70 6.64 4.44 2.74
N VAL A 71 6.30 5.11 3.84
CA VAL A 71 7.00 4.93 5.13
C VAL A 71 6.87 3.49 5.61
N VAL A 72 5.66 2.94 5.59
CA VAL A 72 5.39 1.54 5.98
C VAL A 72 6.15 0.56 5.09
N PHE A 73 6.15 0.78 3.77
CA PHE A 73 6.91 -0.04 2.82
C PHE A 73 8.40 -0.06 3.16
N ILE A 74 9.01 1.11 3.41
CA ILE A 74 10.43 1.20 3.77
C ILE A 74 10.71 0.47 5.10
N LEU A 75 9.83 0.61 6.10
CA LEU A 75 9.98 -0.08 7.38
C LEU A 75 9.93 -1.59 7.22
N ILE A 76 8.98 -2.11 6.45
CA ILE A 76 8.85 -3.56 6.18
C ILE A 76 10.09 -4.07 5.45
N GLU A 77 10.54 -3.39 4.41
CA GLU A 77 11.74 -3.78 3.65
C GLU A 77 12.99 -3.77 4.54
N PHE A 78 13.12 -2.79 5.43
CA PHE A 78 14.21 -2.74 6.39
C PHE A 78 14.16 -3.88 7.42
N LEU A 79 12.96 -4.20 7.92
CA LEU A 79 12.74 -5.32 8.83
C LEU A 79 13.07 -6.66 8.17
N LYS A 80 12.62 -6.88 6.93
CA LYS A 80 12.94 -8.10 6.17
C LYS A 80 14.44 -8.29 6.00
N LYS A 81 15.17 -7.23 5.66
CA LYS A 81 16.64 -7.25 5.53
C LYS A 81 17.32 -7.61 6.86
N LYS A 82 16.86 -7.06 7.99
CA LYS A 82 17.41 -7.39 9.31
C LYS A 82 17.09 -8.82 9.76
N LEU A 83 15.90 -9.31 9.46
CA LEU A 83 15.43 -10.62 9.90
C LEU A 83 15.92 -11.78 9.01
N LYS A 84 16.67 -11.53 7.92
CA LYS A 84 17.04 -12.54 6.91
C LYS A 84 15.84 -13.39 6.45
N PHE A 85 14.64 -12.79 6.41
CA PHE A 85 13.42 -13.51 6.02
C PHE A 85 13.47 -13.97 4.55
N TYR A 86 14.38 -13.40 3.76
CA TYR A 86 14.77 -13.85 2.44
C TYR A 86 16.31 -13.89 2.33
N PRO A 87 16.89 -14.92 1.67
CA PRO A 87 18.30 -14.94 1.31
C PRO A 87 18.67 -13.86 0.28
#